data_AF-H1LJV0-F1
#
_entry.id   AF-H1LJV0-F1
#
_cell.length_a   1.000
_cell.length_b   1.000
_cell.length_c   1.000
_cell.angle_alpha   90.00
_cell.angle_beta   90.00
_cell.angle_gamma   90.00
#
_symmetry.space_group_name_H-M   'P 1'
#
loop_
_entity.id
_entity.type
_entity.pdbx_description
1 polymer ?
#
loop_
_entity_poly.entity_id
_entity_poly.type
_entity_poly.pdbx_seq_one_letter_code
_entity_poly.pdbx_strand_id
1 'polypeptide(L)'
;MGLLSHGNPIEVMVMAKNQFAFCPYCGAKLTVNDVICPNCGKKLPEHEQSKPSYNQLFGNPYKEGMKRYHQTQGEAGVSKRESFWKRFFHKKHS
;
A
#
# COMPACT_ATOMS: atom_id res chain seq x y z
N MET A 1 33.13 -27.02 30.76
CA MET A 1 32.56 -27.31 29.43
C MET A 1 31.93 -26.02 28.92
N GLY A 2 32.62 -25.28 28.05
CA GLY A 2 32.17 -23.98 27.55
C GLY A 2 31.22 -24.15 26.37
N LEU A 3 30.00 -23.65 26.49
CA LEU A 3 29.05 -23.55 25.38
C LEU A 3 29.58 -22.47 24.43
N LEU A 4 30.17 -22.89 23.33
CA LEU A 4 30.47 -21.99 22.21
C LEU A 4 29.13 -21.55 21.61
N SER A 5 28.71 -20.34 22.00
CA SER A 5 27.64 -19.59 21.38
C SER A 5 28.04 -19.25 19.93
N HIS A 6 27.91 -20.21 19.03
CA HIS A 6 27.93 -19.94 17.61
C HIS A 6 26.68 -19.13 17.30
N GLY A 7 26.85 -17.82 17.13
CA GLY A 7 25.81 -16.92 16.66
C GLY A 7 25.17 -17.47 15.39
N ASN A 8 23.84 -17.34 15.29
CA ASN A 8 23.07 -17.81 14.15
C ASN A 8 23.64 -17.23 12.84
N PRO A 9 23.98 -18.04 11.82
CA PRO A 9 24.52 -17.57 10.55
C PRO A 9 23.48 -16.86 9.65
N ILE A 10 22.32 -16.49 10.20
CA ILE A 10 21.17 -15.95 9.44
C ILE A 10 21.24 -14.42 9.30
N GLU A 11 22.07 -13.72 10.08
CA GLU A 11 22.09 -12.25 10.09
C GLU A 11 22.88 -11.57 8.94
N VAL A 12 23.55 -12.32 8.06
CA VAL A 12 24.40 -11.74 7.00
C VAL A 12 23.80 -11.71 5.59
N MET A 13 22.49 -11.91 5.41
CA MET A 13 21.88 -11.94 4.06
C MET A 13 20.72 -10.94 3.85
N VAL A 14 20.66 -9.85 4.62
CA VAL A 14 19.72 -8.74 4.36
C VAL A 14 20.45 -7.40 4.36
N MET A 15 21.52 -7.27 3.56
CA MET A 15 22.19 -5.98 3.37
C MET A 15 22.55 -5.73 1.91
N ALA A 16 21.56 -5.69 1.04
CA ALA A 16 21.64 -5.08 -0.30
C ALA A 16 20.30 -5.22 -1.04
N LYS A 17 19.37 -4.29 -0.80
CA LYS A 17 18.03 -4.36 -1.42
C LYS A 17 17.86 -3.41 -2.59
N ASN A 18 18.92 -3.07 -3.32
CA ASN A 18 18.77 -2.21 -4.48
C ASN A 18 18.57 -3.06 -5.75
N GLN A 19 17.31 -3.20 -6.18
CA GLN A 19 16.91 -3.98 -7.36
C GLN A 19 17.19 -3.29 -8.70
N PHE A 20 17.76 -2.08 -8.71
CA PHE A 20 17.96 -1.29 -9.90
C PHE A 20 19.37 -1.42 -10.46
N ALA A 21 19.49 -1.79 -11.75
CA ALA A 21 20.78 -1.82 -12.46
C ALA A 21 21.30 -0.41 -12.83
N PHE A 22 20.42 0.58 -12.86
CA PHE A 22 20.73 1.97 -13.22
C PHE A 22 20.03 2.94 -12.27
N CYS A 23 20.67 4.08 -12.02
CA CYS A 23 20.10 5.14 -11.21
C CYS A 23 18.91 5.78 -11.92
N PRO A 24 17.70 5.81 -11.31
CA PRO A 24 16.52 6.41 -11.93
C PRO A 24 16.63 7.93 -12.09
N TYR A 25 17.61 8.55 -11.44
CA TYR A 25 17.79 10.00 -11.46
C TYR A 25 18.84 10.51 -12.45
N CYS A 26 19.89 9.74 -12.73
CA CYS A 26 20.99 10.18 -13.61
C CYS A 26 21.40 9.13 -14.65
N GLY A 27 20.84 7.92 -14.63
CA GLY A 27 21.16 6.86 -15.58
C GLY A 27 22.50 6.15 -15.33
N ALA A 28 23.27 6.54 -14.31
CA ALA A 28 24.53 5.87 -13.98
C ALA A 28 24.29 4.41 -13.58
N LYS A 29 25.20 3.52 -13.98
CA LYS A 29 25.17 2.10 -13.61
C LYS A 29 25.37 1.95 -12.10
N LEU A 30 24.54 1.11 -11.47
CA LEU A 30 24.58 0.82 -10.04
C LEU A 30 24.95 -0.64 -9.80
N THR A 31 25.52 -0.91 -8.64
CA THR A 31 25.71 -2.25 -8.10
C THR A 31 24.58 -2.61 -7.15
N VAL A 32 24.39 -3.92 -6.91
CA VAL A 32 23.28 -4.46 -6.09
C VAL A 32 23.29 -3.93 -4.65
N ASN A 33 24.46 -3.50 -4.18
CA ASN A 33 24.69 -3.06 -2.80
C ASN A 33 24.64 -1.53 -2.64
N ASP A 34 24.49 -0.77 -3.74
CA ASP A 34 24.52 0.69 -3.67
C ASP A 34 23.21 1.22 -3.07
N VAL A 35 23.32 1.89 -1.92
CA VAL A 35 22.22 2.62 -1.26
C VAL A 35 22.18 4.08 -1.72
N ILE A 36 23.33 4.61 -2.15
CA ILE A 36 23.50 5.97 -2.65
C ILE A 36 24.17 5.89 -4.00
N CYS A 37 23.67 6.64 -4.99
CA CYS A 37 24.27 6.67 -6.30
C CYS A 37 25.66 7.37 -6.24
N PRO A 38 26.75 6.72 -6.70
CA PRO A 38 28.09 7.30 -6.65
C PRO A 38 28.29 8.48 -7.61
N ASN A 39 27.42 8.61 -8.63
CA ASN A 39 27.52 9.66 -9.63
C ASN A 39 26.75 10.93 -9.22
N CYS A 40 25.52 10.77 -8.71
CA CYS A 40 24.65 11.92 -8.41
C CYS A 40 24.42 12.17 -6.92
N GLY A 41 24.94 11.32 -6.03
CA GLY A 41 24.83 11.44 -4.57
C GLY A 41 23.42 11.22 -4.00
N LYS A 42 22.42 10.91 -4.83
CA LYS A 42 21.05 10.67 -4.36
C LYS A 42 20.89 9.26 -3.79
N LYS A 43 20.14 9.18 -2.69
CA LYS A 43 19.71 7.92 -2.08
C LYS A 43 18.76 7.17 -3.01
N LEU A 44 18.91 5.87 -3.07
CA LEU A 44 18.12 5.01 -3.93
C LEU A 44 16.83 4.59 -3.20
N PRO A 45 15.69 4.54 -3.90
CA PRO A 45 14.43 4.18 -3.27
C PRO A 45 14.45 2.72 -2.85
N GLU A 46 14.15 2.45 -1.57
CA GLU A 46 13.91 1.08 -1.09
C GLU A 46 12.55 0.62 -1.65
N HIS A 47 12.58 -0.35 -2.56
CA HIS A 47 11.35 -0.85 -3.16
C HIS A 47 10.72 -1.90 -2.23
N GLU A 48 9.90 -1.42 -1.29
CA GLU A 48 8.90 -2.25 -0.63
C GLU A 48 8.00 -2.83 -1.71
N GLN A 49 8.14 -4.12 -2.02
CA GLN A 49 7.30 -4.81 -2.99
C GLN A 49 5.89 -5.00 -2.43
N SER A 50 5.12 -3.92 -2.24
CA SER A 50 3.68 -4.04 -2.09
C SER A 50 3.11 -4.36 -3.47
N LYS A 51 3.01 -5.65 -3.80
CA LYS A 51 2.29 -6.08 -5.00
C LYS A 51 0.90 -5.44 -4.95
N PRO A 52 0.53 -4.53 -5.88
CA PRO A 52 -0.81 -3.97 -5.88
C PRO A 52 -1.80 -5.13 -5.98
N SER A 53 -2.89 -5.07 -5.21
CA SER A 53 -3.90 -6.11 -5.26
C SER A 53 -4.43 -6.19 -6.69
N TYR A 54 -4.56 -7.40 -7.24
CA TYR A 54 -5.10 -7.60 -8.60
C TYR A 54 -6.45 -6.87 -8.78
N ASN A 55 -7.26 -6.80 -7.72
CA ASN A 55 -8.54 -6.09 -7.66
C ASN A 55 -8.43 -4.55 -7.84
N GLN A 56 -7.22 -3.98 -7.78
CA GLN A 56 -6.95 -2.55 -8.01
C GLN A 56 -6.51 -2.25 -9.45
N LEU A 57 -5.96 -3.22 -10.19
CA LEU A 57 -5.53 -3.00 -11.58
C LEU A 57 -6.71 -2.93 -12.54
N PHE A 58 -7.73 -3.74 -12.30
CA PHE A 58 -8.95 -3.76 -13.11
C PHE A 58 -10.12 -3.42 -12.19
N GLY A 59 -10.60 -2.19 -12.28
CA GLY A 59 -11.81 -1.79 -11.57
C GLY A 59 -12.93 -2.79 -11.89
N ASN A 60 -13.63 -3.27 -10.87
CA ASN A 60 -14.73 -4.20 -11.09
C ASN A 60 -15.87 -3.46 -11.84
N PRO A 61 -16.20 -3.81 -13.09
CA PRO A 61 -17.22 -3.12 -13.88
C PRO A 61 -18.61 -3.17 -13.21
N TYR A 62 -18.88 -4.21 -12.43
CA TYR A 62 -20.10 -4.30 -11.61
C TYR A 62 -20.15 -3.23 -10.52
N LYS A 63 -19.03 -2.96 -9.82
CA LYS A 63 -18.95 -1.89 -8.82
C LYS A 63 -19.24 -0.53 -9.45
N GLU A 64 -18.71 -0.29 -10.65
CA GLU A 64 -18.92 0.97 -11.36
C GLU A 64 -20.34 1.11 -11.90
N GLY A 65 -20.94 0.03 -12.41
CA GLY A 65 -22.34 -0.01 -12.81
C GLY A 65 -23.29 0.25 -11.64
N MET A 66 -23.10 -0.43 -10.50
CA MET A 66 -23.93 -0.26 -9.31
C MET A 66 -23.87 1.16 -8.74
N LYS A 67 -22.71 1.83 -8.78
CA LYS A 67 -22.59 3.24 -8.39
C LYS A 67 -23.48 4.14 -9.25
N ARG A 68 -23.51 3.93 -10.57
CA ARG A 68 -24.38 4.66 -11.50
C ARG A 68 -25.87 4.42 -11.19
N TYR A 69 -26.25 3.18 -10.90
CA TYR A 69 -27.62 2.85 -10.47
C TYR A 69 -28.02 3.52 -9.15
N HIS A 70 -27.15 3.50 -8.14
CA HIS A 70 -27.45 4.15 -6.86
C HIS A 70 -27.45 5.69 -6.96
N GLN A 71 -26.67 6.27 -7.87
CA GLN A 71 -26.65 7.71 -8.11
C GLN A 71 -27.95 8.19 -8.77
N THR A 72 -28.51 7.44 -9.72
CA THR A 72 -29.81 7.76 -10.34
C THR A 72 -31.00 7.49 -9.40
N GLN A 73 -30.85 6.57 -8.44
CA GLN A 73 -31.83 6.32 -7.38
C GLN A 73 -31.72 7.30 -6.19
N GLY A 74 -30.64 8.09 -6.11
CA GLY A 74 -30.38 9.05 -5.04
C GLY A 74 -31.25 10.31 -5.08
N GLU A 75 -31.92 10.58 -6.21
CA GLU A 75 -32.81 11.73 -6.38
C GLU A 75 -34.26 11.31 -6.68
N ALA A 76 -34.48 10.05 -7.06
CA ALA A 76 -35.80 9.49 -7.35
C ALA A 76 -36.07 8.23 -6.51
N GLY A 77 -36.40 8.41 -5.23
CA GLY A 77 -37.35 7.49 -4.57
C GLY A 77 -36.90 6.63 -3.39
N VAL A 78 -35.74 6.84 -2.75
CA VAL A 78 -35.53 6.28 -1.41
C VAL A 78 -35.73 7.35 -0.36
N SER A 79 -36.97 7.48 0.14
CA SER A 79 -37.25 8.24 1.35
C SER A 79 -36.28 7.73 2.43
N LYS A 80 -35.39 8.60 2.90
CA LYS A 80 -34.49 8.35 4.02
C LYS A 80 -35.34 8.15 5.27
N ARG A 81 -35.95 6.97 5.43
CA ARG A 81 -36.53 6.56 6.70
C ARG A 81 -35.35 6.39 7.64
N GLU A 82 -35.07 7.43 8.43
CA GLU A 82 -34.09 7.33 9.49
C GLU A 82 -34.40 6.09 10.31
N SER A 83 -33.39 5.23 10.45
CA SER A 83 -33.50 4.00 11.24
C SER A 83 -34.06 4.36 12.62
N PHE A 84 -35.09 3.65 13.07
CA PHE A 84 -35.77 3.88 14.36
C PHE A 84 -34.79 4.10 15.53
N TRP A 85 -33.67 3.37 15.53
CA TRP A 85 -32.58 3.51 16.51
C TRP A 85 -31.85 4.86 16.47
N LYS A 86 -31.69 5.49 15.29
CA LYS A 86 -31.14 6.86 15.20
C LYS A 86 -32.07 7.84 15.91
N ARG A 87 -33.39 7.71 15.71
CA ARG A 87 -34.39 8.52 16.43
C ARG A 87 -34.41 8.26 17.93
N PHE A 88 -34.16 7.01 18.34
CA PHE A 88 -34.13 6.62 19.75
C PHE A 88 -32.89 7.15 20.50
N PHE A 89 -31.70 7.12 19.87
CA PHE A 89 -30.48 7.61 20.51
C PHE A 89 -30.35 9.14 20.49
N HIS A 90 -30.90 9.84 19.48
CA HIS A 90 -30.93 11.30 19.48
C HIS A 90 -31.91 11.91 20.51
N LYS A 91 -32.90 11.13 21.01
CA LYS A 91 -33.85 11.60 22.04
C LYS A 91 -33.35 11.36 23.48
N LYS A 92 -32.24 10.64 23.68
CA LYS A 92 -31.74 10.28 25.02
C LYS A 92 -30.92 11.39 25.71
N HIS A 93 -30.85 12.59 25.13
CA HIS A 93 -30.20 13.78 25.68
C HIS A 93 -31.15 14.99 25.81
N SER A 94 -32.42 14.77 26.15
CA SER A 94 -33.32 15.83 26.65
C SER A 94 -34.03 15.38 27.92
#